data_AF-A0A6J5E725-F1
#
_entry.id   AF-A0A6J5E725-F1
#
_cell.length_a   1.000
_cell.length_b   1.000
_cell.length_c   1.000
_cell.angle_alpha   90.00
_cell.angle_beta   90.00
_cell.angle_gamma   90.00
#
_symmetry.space_group_name_H-M   'P 1'
#
loop_
_entity.id
_entity.type
_entity.pdbx_description
1 polymer ?
#
loop_
_entity_poly.entity_id
_entity_poly.type
_entity_poly.pdbx_seq_one_letter_code
_entity_poly.pdbx_strand_id
1 'polypeptide(L)'
;MTTAAKAATKKSSDDMFIEAVSVDQLADIFKSAGYRVTPAEQNGVVQLMSASQGVGFAVRFGNATAEVGKFLDFTLSCALQVQGELPAEIVAGWNRTKRFARLWEQAPFLVLEMDVVVAGGVSERNLRSLIELWDRLIREFLLHLRNRPAMAAAQAEAAPGVAAAGLASTAGDMQQVETK
;
A
#
# COMPACT_ATOMS: atom_id res chain seq x y z
N MET A 1 -61.34 8.86 15.07
CA MET A 1 -60.36 8.11 15.86
C MET A 1 -59.56 7.23 14.92
N THR A 2 -58.25 7.36 15.02
CA THR A 2 -57.19 6.92 14.11
C THR A 2 -56.94 5.42 14.24
N THR A 3 -56.76 4.70 13.13
CA THR A 3 -56.09 3.39 13.15
C THR A 3 -54.89 3.48 12.22
N ALA A 4 -53.71 3.53 12.83
CA ALA A 4 -52.43 3.72 12.19
C ALA A 4 -51.99 2.46 11.43
N ALA A 5 -51.41 2.69 10.25
CA ALA A 5 -50.71 1.69 9.46
C ALA A 5 -49.51 1.11 10.22
N LYS A 6 -49.45 -0.22 10.29
CA LYS A 6 -48.26 -0.95 10.75
C LYS A 6 -47.26 -1.02 9.59
N ALA A 7 -46.34 -0.06 9.55
CA ALA A 7 -45.14 -0.18 8.73
C ALA A 7 -44.32 -1.37 9.23
N ALA A 8 -44.28 -2.44 8.44
CA ALA A 8 -43.36 -3.54 8.67
C ALA A 8 -41.94 -3.03 8.41
N THR A 9 -41.19 -2.79 9.47
CA THR A 9 -39.75 -2.53 9.42
C THR A 9 -39.09 -3.75 8.79
N LYS A 10 -38.70 -3.64 7.52
CA LYS A 10 -37.88 -4.63 6.83
C LYS A 10 -36.56 -4.69 7.63
N LYS A 11 -36.33 -5.81 8.34
CA LYS A 11 -35.07 -6.08 9.04
C LYS A 11 -33.97 -5.96 7.98
N SER A 12 -33.22 -4.86 8.02
CA SER A 12 -31.99 -4.71 7.23
C SER A 12 -31.13 -5.92 7.55
N SER A 13 -30.70 -6.63 6.50
CA SER A 13 -29.81 -7.79 6.57
C SER A 13 -28.74 -7.53 7.63
N ASP A 14 -28.64 -8.45 8.57
CA ASP A 14 -27.53 -8.53 9.51
C ASP A 14 -26.25 -8.32 8.70
N ASP A 15 -25.56 -7.20 8.93
CA ASP A 15 -24.31 -6.88 8.25
C ASP A 15 -23.29 -7.86 8.88
N MET A 16 -23.28 -9.10 8.38
CA MET A 16 -22.45 -10.16 8.93
C MET A 16 -20.99 -9.71 8.86
N PHE A 17 -20.38 -9.57 10.02
CA PHE A 17 -18.97 -9.24 10.12
C PHE A 17 -18.12 -10.42 9.64
N ILE A 18 -17.14 -10.10 8.81
CA ILE A 18 -16.11 -11.02 8.33
C ILE A 18 -14.94 -10.89 9.30
N GLU A 19 -14.70 -11.93 10.09
CA GLU A 19 -13.58 -12.00 11.04
C GLU A 19 -12.39 -12.78 10.48
N ALA A 20 -12.63 -13.61 9.46
CA ALA A 20 -11.62 -14.34 8.71
C ALA A 20 -12.12 -14.58 7.28
N VAL A 21 -11.19 -14.65 6.32
CA VAL A 21 -11.49 -14.90 4.90
C VAL A 21 -10.95 -16.25 4.45
N SER A 22 -11.69 -16.94 3.58
CA SER A 22 -11.12 -18.03 2.77
C SER A 22 -10.71 -17.53 1.39
N VAL A 23 -9.93 -18.35 0.67
CA VAL A 23 -9.51 -18.08 -0.70
C VAL A 23 -10.71 -17.83 -1.63
N ASP A 24 -11.70 -18.72 -1.58
CA ASP A 24 -12.89 -18.63 -2.44
C ASP A 24 -13.76 -17.42 -2.11
N GLN A 25 -13.96 -17.15 -0.81
CA GLN A 25 -14.75 -16.00 -0.36
C GLN A 25 -14.12 -14.70 -0.85
N LEU A 26 -12.81 -14.54 -0.68
CA LEU A 26 -12.11 -13.34 -1.15
C LEU A 26 -12.14 -13.24 -2.67
N ALA A 27 -11.97 -14.36 -3.39
CA ALA A 27 -12.10 -14.39 -4.85
C ALA A 27 -13.47 -13.89 -5.32
N ASP A 28 -14.56 -14.30 -4.65
CA ASP A 28 -15.92 -13.87 -5.00
C ASP A 28 -16.19 -12.40 -4.67
N ILE A 29 -15.60 -11.88 -3.59
CA ILE A 29 -15.62 -10.43 -3.28
C ILE A 29 -14.91 -9.64 -4.38
N PHE A 30 -13.75 -10.09 -4.85
CA PHE A 30 -13.04 -9.46 -5.97
C PHE A 30 -13.84 -9.54 -7.28
N LYS A 31 -14.41 -10.70 -7.62
CA LYS A 31 -15.24 -10.87 -8.83
C LYS A 31 -16.45 -9.95 -8.81
N SER A 32 -17.13 -9.83 -7.68
CA SER A 32 -18.27 -8.93 -7.53
C SER A 32 -17.88 -7.45 -7.53
N ALA A 33 -16.62 -7.11 -7.25
CA ALA A 33 -16.04 -5.80 -7.49
C ALA A 33 -15.59 -5.57 -8.96
N GLY A 34 -15.84 -6.53 -9.86
CA GLY A 34 -15.56 -6.41 -11.30
C GLY A 34 -14.18 -6.94 -11.72
N TYR A 35 -13.42 -7.55 -10.82
CA TYR A 35 -12.11 -8.11 -11.15
C TYR A 35 -12.21 -9.49 -11.77
N ARG A 36 -11.24 -9.80 -12.64
CA ARG A 36 -10.93 -11.17 -13.03
C ARG A 36 -9.96 -11.74 -12.01
N VAL A 37 -10.24 -12.94 -11.52
CA VAL A 37 -9.42 -13.59 -10.49
C VAL A 37 -9.00 -14.96 -10.98
N THR A 38 -7.70 -15.27 -10.86
CA THR A 38 -7.14 -16.58 -11.17
C THR A 38 -6.36 -17.09 -9.96
N PRO A 39 -6.77 -18.20 -9.32
CA PRO A 39 -5.96 -18.85 -8.30
C PRO A 39 -4.64 -19.32 -8.90
N ALA A 40 -3.54 -19.10 -8.17
CA ALA A 40 -2.22 -19.59 -8.52
C ALA A 40 -1.54 -20.14 -7.27
N GLU A 41 -0.75 -21.20 -7.43
CA GLU A 41 0.07 -21.76 -6.37
C GLU A 41 1.52 -21.32 -6.58
N GLN A 42 2.14 -20.75 -5.56
CA GLN A 42 3.55 -20.37 -5.57
C GLN A 42 4.21 -20.84 -4.28
N ASN A 43 5.26 -21.65 -4.41
CA ASN A 43 5.98 -22.25 -3.29
C ASN A 43 5.07 -23.00 -2.30
N GLY A 44 4.04 -23.69 -2.82
CA GLY A 44 3.06 -24.40 -1.99
C GLY A 44 2.00 -23.53 -1.32
N VAL A 45 1.96 -22.22 -1.62
CA VAL A 45 0.99 -21.29 -1.07
C VAL A 45 0.05 -20.81 -2.18
N VAL A 46 -1.26 -20.92 -1.93
CA VAL A 46 -2.28 -20.40 -2.83
C VAL A 46 -2.37 -18.88 -2.69
N GLN A 47 -2.43 -18.21 -3.83
CA GLN A 47 -2.62 -16.77 -3.96
C GLN A 47 -3.60 -16.48 -5.11
N LEU A 48 -4.23 -15.31 -5.08
CA LEU A 48 -5.14 -14.89 -6.14
C LEU A 48 -4.44 -13.87 -7.05
N MET A 49 -4.37 -14.16 -8.35
CA MET A 49 -3.85 -13.24 -9.36
C MET A 49 -5.00 -12.42 -9.96
N SER A 50 -4.76 -11.13 -10.14
CA SER A 50 -5.70 -10.19 -10.77
C SER A 50 -4.92 -9.05 -11.44
N ALA A 51 -5.64 -8.13 -12.07
CA ALA A 51 -5.04 -6.94 -12.68
C ALA A 51 -5.93 -5.71 -12.49
N SER A 52 -5.29 -4.56 -12.30
CA SER A 52 -5.91 -3.23 -12.31
C SER A 52 -5.13 -2.34 -13.27
N GLN A 53 -5.85 -1.61 -14.13
CA GLN A 53 -5.26 -0.63 -15.07
C GLN A 53 -4.14 -1.21 -15.96
N GLY A 54 -4.24 -2.50 -16.30
CA GLY A 54 -3.23 -3.21 -17.10
C GLY A 54 -2.02 -3.70 -16.29
N VAL A 55 -2.00 -3.51 -14.98
CA VAL A 55 -0.93 -3.96 -14.07
C VAL A 55 -1.40 -5.16 -13.26
N GLY A 56 -0.63 -6.25 -13.32
CA GLY A 56 -0.90 -7.45 -12.53
C GLY A 56 -0.60 -7.24 -11.05
N PHE A 57 -1.44 -7.80 -10.19
CA PHE A 57 -1.21 -7.86 -8.76
C PHE A 57 -1.64 -9.22 -8.18
N ALA A 58 -1.03 -9.56 -7.06
CA ALA A 58 -1.32 -10.74 -6.27
C ALA A 58 -2.06 -10.39 -4.99
N VAL A 59 -2.98 -11.25 -4.57
CA VAL A 59 -3.54 -11.30 -3.22
C VAL A 59 -2.90 -12.49 -2.52
N ARG A 60 -2.08 -12.21 -1.51
CA ARG A 60 -1.39 -13.23 -0.71
C ARG A 60 -2.01 -13.31 0.66
N PHE A 61 -2.39 -14.51 1.07
CA PHE A 61 -2.97 -14.73 2.39
C PHE A 61 -1.87 -14.78 3.45
N GLY A 62 -2.08 -14.09 4.56
CA GLY A 62 -1.09 -13.96 5.63
C GLY A 62 -1.40 -14.87 6.81
N ASN A 63 -1.79 -14.28 7.94
CA ASN A 63 -1.94 -15.04 9.19
C ASN A 63 -3.15 -15.99 9.13
N ALA A 64 -2.91 -17.29 9.33
CA ALA A 64 -3.96 -18.31 9.39
C ALA A 64 -4.70 -18.33 10.74
N THR A 65 -5.95 -18.74 10.73
CA THR A 65 -6.71 -19.04 11.96
C THR A 65 -6.49 -20.48 12.42
N ALA A 66 -7.14 -20.89 13.52
CA ALA A 66 -7.21 -22.30 13.92
C ALA A 66 -8.01 -23.17 12.93
N GLU A 67 -8.90 -22.57 12.13
CA GLU A 67 -9.62 -23.24 11.05
C GLU A 67 -8.77 -23.26 9.77
N VAL A 68 -8.66 -24.45 9.17
CA VAL A 68 -7.87 -24.67 7.95
C VAL A 68 -8.45 -23.87 6.78
N GLY A 69 -7.59 -23.16 6.06
CA GLY A 69 -7.98 -22.38 4.88
C GLY A 69 -8.68 -21.05 5.20
N LYS A 70 -8.61 -20.60 6.45
CA LYS A 70 -9.11 -19.29 6.91
C LYS A 70 -7.97 -18.41 7.38
N PHE A 71 -8.03 -17.13 7.01
CA PHE A 71 -6.98 -16.15 7.26
C PHE A 71 -7.53 -14.87 7.89
N LEU A 72 -6.74 -14.28 8.79
CA LEU A 72 -7.03 -13.04 9.52
C LEU A 72 -6.65 -11.77 8.73
N ASP A 73 -5.81 -11.93 7.72
CA ASP A 73 -5.34 -10.85 6.86
C ASP A 73 -4.86 -11.37 5.50
N PHE A 74 -4.68 -10.44 4.58
CA PHE A 74 -4.07 -10.65 3.28
C PHE A 74 -3.35 -9.38 2.82
N THR A 75 -2.38 -9.56 1.91
CA THR A 75 -1.63 -8.48 1.29
C THR A 75 -1.96 -8.40 -0.20
N LEU A 76 -2.31 -7.22 -0.68
CA LEU A 76 -2.33 -6.89 -2.10
C LEU A 76 -0.93 -6.44 -2.51
N SER A 77 -0.37 -7.04 -3.56
CA SER A 77 1.02 -6.81 -3.95
C SER A 77 1.16 -6.70 -5.46
N CYS A 78 1.73 -5.59 -5.91
CA CYS A 78 2.06 -5.31 -7.29
C CYS A 78 3.59 -5.21 -7.42
N ALA A 79 4.20 -6.11 -8.18
CA ALA A 79 5.63 -6.08 -8.46
C ALA A 79 5.87 -5.65 -9.91
N LEU A 80 6.69 -4.61 -10.09
CA LEU A 80 7.15 -4.16 -11.40
C LEU A 80 8.64 -4.41 -11.52
N GLN A 81 9.08 -4.96 -12.65
CA GLN A 81 10.49 -5.08 -12.94
C GLN A 81 11.07 -3.69 -13.28
N VAL A 82 12.12 -3.30 -12.58
CA VAL A 82 12.89 -2.09 -12.83
C VAL A 82 13.81 -2.34 -14.03
N GLN A 83 13.78 -1.42 -14.98
CA GLN A 83 14.69 -1.38 -16.11
C GLN A 83 15.64 -0.21 -15.92
N GLY A 84 16.93 -0.50 -15.74
CA GLY A 84 17.96 0.50 -15.42
C GLY A 84 18.01 0.85 -13.93
N GLU A 85 18.53 2.03 -13.61
CA GLU A 85 18.70 2.50 -12.24
C GLU A 85 17.43 3.17 -11.70
N LEU A 86 17.05 2.82 -10.46
CA LEU A 86 15.94 3.44 -9.75
C LEU A 86 16.48 4.56 -8.85
N PRO A 87 16.00 5.82 -8.99
CA PRO A 87 16.39 6.88 -8.07
C PRO A 87 15.94 6.56 -6.64
N ALA A 88 16.84 6.73 -5.67
CA ALA A 88 16.59 6.40 -4.25
C ALA A 88 15.35 7.11 -3.66
N GLU A 89 15.05 8.32 -4.14
CA GLU A 89 13.92 9.12 -3.67
C GLU A 89 12.54 8.61 -4.11
N ILE A 90 12.46 7.68 -5.08
CA ILE A 90 11.16 7.13 -5.51
C ILE A 90 10.47 6.39 -4.37
N VAL A 91 11.21 5.53 -3.66
CA VAL A 91 10.70 4.75 -2.54
C VAL A 91 10.42 5.65 -1.33
N ALA A 92 11.39 6.49 -0.97
CA ALA A 92 11.26 7.40 0.18
C ALA A 92 10.12 8.42 0.00
N GLY A 93 10.01 9.02 -1.19
CA GLY A 93 8.96 9.98 -1.52
C GLY A 93 7.55 9.37 -1.48
N TRP A 94 7.40 8.13 -1.94
CA TRP A 94 6.13 7.40 -1.81
C TRP A 94 5.77 7.17 -0.35
N ASN A 95 6.66 6.54 0.42
CA ASN A 95 6.39 6.16 1.81
C ASN A 95 6.19 7.37 2.73
N ARG A 96 6.76 8.53 2.40
CA ARG A 96 6.50 9.80 3.12
C ARG A 96 5.09 10.34 2.90
N THR A 97 4.49 10.10 1.73
CA THR A 97 3.21 10.71 1.33
C THR A 97 2.03 9.75 1.43
N LYS A 98 2.27 8.44 1.44
CA LYS A 98 1.21 7.42 1.44
C LYS A 98 1.12 6.72 2.79
N ARG A 99 -0.11 6.58 3.27
CA ARG A 99 -0.42 5.95 4.57
C ARG A 99 -0.92 4.52 4.46
N PHE A 100 -1.48 4.16 3.31
CA PHE A 100 -2.18 2.88 3.12
C PHE A 100 -1.47 1.93 2.15
N ALA A 101 -0.28 2.30 1.67
CA ALA A 101 0.54 1.38 0.89
C ALA A 101 2.01 1.67 1.10
N ARG A 102 2.79 0.60 1.16
CA ARG A 102 4.24 0.63 1.27
C ARG A 102 4.85 0.33 -0.10
N LEU A 103 5.86 1.11 -0.47
CA LEU A 103 6.71 0.82 -1.61
C LEU A 103 8.07 0.36 -1.09
N TRP A 104 8.64 -0.68 -1.68
CA TRP A 104 9.97 -1.16 -1.36
C TRP A 104 10.64 -1.81 -2.57
N GLU A 105 11.96 -1.92 -2.53
CA GLU A 105 12.77 -2.47 -3.61
C GLU A 105 13.32 -3.84 -3.21
N GLN A 106 13.25 -4.78 -4.16
CA GLN A 106 13.89 -6.07 -4.13
C GLN A 106 14.44 -6.36 -5.51
N ALA A 107 15.65 -5.87 -5.78
CA ALA A 107 16.25 -5.89 -7.10
C ALA A 107 16.08 -7.27 -7.79
N PRO A 108 15.55 -7.31 -9.03
CA PRO A 108 15.25 -6.18 -9.92
C PRO A 108 13.80 -5.64 -9.82
N PHE A 109 13.06 -5.91 -8.74
CA PHE A 109 11.66 -5.55 -8.60
C PHE A 109 11.43 -4.34 -7.68
N LEU A 110 10.46 -3.52 -8.06
CA LEU A 110 9.85 -2.50 -7.23
C LEU A 110 8.46 -2.99 -6.84
N VAL A 111 8.20 -3.13 -5.55
CA VAL A 111 7.00 -3.79 -5.02
C VAL A 111 6.16 -2.79 -4.23
N LEU A 112 4.91 -2.62 -4.66
CA LEU A 112 3.88 -1.86 -3.96
C LEU A 112 2.97 -2.83 -3.22
N GLU A 113 2.75 -2.58 -1.93
CA GLU A 113 1.93 -3.45 -1.09
C GLU A 113 0.93 -2.69 -0.22
N MET A 114 -0.23 -3.30 -0.02
CA MET A 114 -1.24 -2.88 0.94
C MET A 114 -1.71 -4.09 1.74
N ASP A 115 -1.53 -4.03 3.05
CA ASP A 115 -2.01 -5.05 3.97
C ASP A 115 -3.45 -4.76 4.40
N VAL A 116 -4.26 -5.82 4.49
CA VAL A 116 -5.66 -5.75 4.91
C VAL A 116 -5.90 -6.76 6.02
N VAL A 117 -6.28 -6.26 7.20
CA VAL A 117 -6.69 -7.08 8.34
C VAL A 117 -8.20 -7.15 8.40
N VAL A 118 -8.74 -8.36 8.59
CA VAL A 118 -10.16 -8.62 8.82
C VAL A 118 -10.47 -9.07 10.25
N ALA A 119 -9.43 -9.45 11.01
CA ALA A 119 -9.54 -9.79 12.42
C ALA A 119 -10.27 -8.69 13.20
N GLY A 120 -11.20 -9.08 14.08
CA GLY A 120 -12.06 -8.16 14.85
C GLY A 120 -13.35 -7.75 14.15
N GLY A 121 -13.58 -8.23 12.93
CA GLY A 121 -14.86 -8.10 12.23
C GLY A 121 -14.91 -6.87 11.35
N VAL A 122 -15.00 -7.09 10.03
CA VAL A 122 -15.25 -6.04 9.04
C VAL A 122 -16.47 -6.37 8.20
N SER A 123 -17.22 -5.37 7.74
CA SER A 123 -18.29 -5.64 6.78
C SER A 123 -17.72 -5.95 5.39
N GLU A 124 -18.47 -6.66 4.56
CA GLU A 124 -18.10 -6.87 3.17
C GLU A 124 -17.96 -5.53 2.41
N ARG A 125 -18.80 -4.54 2.77
CA ARG A 125 -18.68 -3.17 2.25
C ARG A 125 -17.32 -2.56 2.54
N ASN A 126 -16.76 -2.78 3.73
CA ASN A 126 -15.41 -2.32 4.05
C ASN A 126 -14.35 -2.96 3.13
N LEU A 127 -14.45 -4.27 2.88
CA LEU A 127 -13.54 -4.95 1.96
C LEU A 127 -13.65 -4.41 0.53
N ARG A 128 -14.86 -4.13 0.04
CA ARG A 128 -15.06 -3.47 -1.26
C ARG A 128 -14.39 -2.09 -1.31
N SER A 129 -14.55 -1.28 -0.27
CA SER A 129 -13.88 0.02 -0.18
C SER A 129 -12.35 -0.08 -0.18
N LEU A 130 -11.78 -1.13 0.44
CA LEU A 130 -10.33 -1.38 0.41
C LEU A 130 -9.85 -1.81 -0.99
N ILE A 131 -10.65 -2.59 -1.72
CA ILE A 131 -10.35 -2.94 -3.11
C ILE A 131 -10.39 -1.70 -4.01
N GLU A 132 -11.36 -0.80 -3.81
CA GLU A 132 -11.41 0.50 -4.52
C GLU A 132 -10.20 1.39 -4.17
N LEU A 133 -9.79 1.41 -2.91
CA LEU A 133 -8.59 2.12 -2.47
C LEU A 133 -7.34 1.56 -3.16
N TRP A 134 -7.24 0.24 -3.32
CA TRP A 134 -6.15 -0.39 -4.05
C TRP A 134 -6.08 0.06 -5.51
N ASP A 135 -7.20 0.13 -6.23
CA ASP A 135 -7.23 0.64 -7.61
C ASP A 135 -6.71 2.08 -7.70
N ARG A 136 -7.13 2.93 -6.76
CA ARG A 136 -6.66 4.32 -6.66
C ARG A 136 -5.17 4.38 -6.37
N LEU A 137 -4.66 3.54 -5.46
CA LEU A 137 -3.24 3.47 -5.13
C LEU A 137 -2.39 3.03 -6.33
N ILE A 138 -2.85 2.05 -7.12
CA ILE A 138 -2.17 1.66 -8.37
C ILE A 138 -2.10 2.85 -9.33
N ARG A 139 -3.19 3.60 -9.50
CA ARG A 139 -3.19 4.80 -10.36
C ARG A 139 -2.18 5.84 -9.89
N GLU A 140 -2.19 6.14 -8.59
CA GLU A 140 -1.29 7.11 -7.97
C GLU A 140 0.17 6.63 -8.05
N PHE A 141 0.41 5.33 -7.94
CA PHE A 141 1.73 4.72 -8.09
C PHE A 141 2.26 4.87 -9.51
N LEU A 142 1.46 4.57 -10.53
CA LEU A 142 1.84 4.77 -11.93
C LEU A 142 2.14 6.25 -12.24
N LEU A 143 1.36 7.18 -11.67
CA LEU A 143 1.62 8.62 -11.79
C LEU A 143 2.93 9.02 -11.09
N HIS A 144 3.19 8.50 -9.89
CA HIS A 144 4.43 8.72 -9.15
C HIS A 144 5.66 8.27 -9.96
N LEU A 145 5.56 7.11 -10.63
CA LEU A 145 6.60 6.62 -11.53
C LEU A 145 6.76 7.45 -12.80
N ARG A 146 5.70 8.08 -13.32
CA ARG A 146 5.79 8.94 -14.52
C ARG A 146 6.43 10.29 -14.22
N ASN A 147 6.29 10.80 -12.99
CA ASN A 147 6.86 12.08 -12.57
C ASN A 147 8.38 12.02 -12.29
N ARG A 148 9.05 10.90 -12.62
CA ARG A 148 10.51 10.70 -12.56
C ARG A 148 11.34 11.88 -13.10
N PRO A 149 11.05 12.49 -14.28
CA PRO A 149 11.89 13.57 -14.79
C PRO A 149 11.77 14.86 -13.95
N ALA A 150 10.59 15.14 -13.40
CA ALA A 150 10.37 16.32 -12.56
C ALA A 150 11.08 16.19 -11.20
N MET A 151 11.10 14.99 -10.61
CA MET A 151 11.84 14.75 -9.36
C MET A 151 13.36 14.84 -9.55
N ALA A 152 13.88 14.34 -10.67
CA ALA A 152 15.30 14.46 -11.01
C ALA A 152 15.71 15.92 -11.29
N ALA A 153 14.88 16.68 -12.01
CA ALA A 153 15.12 18.11 -12.27
C ALA A 153 15.07 18.95 -10.98
N ALA A 154 14.09 18.71 -10.11
CA ALA A 154 13.98 19.40 -8.83
C ALA A 154 15.15 19.08 -7.88
N GLN A 155 15.72 17.87 -7.93
CA GLN A 155 16.95 17.53 -7.18
C GLN A 155 18.19 18.21 -7.76
N ALA A 156 18.28 18.37 -9.08
CA ALA A 156 19.37 19.10 -9.72
C ALA A 156 19.32 20.61 -9.39
N GLU A 157 18.12 21.20 -9.29
CA GLU A 157 17.93 22.60 -8.91
C GLU A 157 18.06 22.85 -7.40
N ALA A 158 17.71 21.87 -6.56
CA ALA A 158 17.80 21.95 -5.10
C ALA A 158 19.20 21.61 -4.54
N ALA A 159 20.23 21.47 -5.39
CA ALA A 159 21.62 21.33 -4.97
C ALA A 159 22.34 22.70 -5.08
N PRO A 160 22.42 23.52 -4.02
CA PRO A 160 23.27 24.70 -4.04
C PRO A 160 24.72 24.27 -3.91
N GLY A 161 25.56 24.80 -4.78
CA GLY A 161 27.00 24.54 -4.82
C GLY A 161 27.70 24.83 -3.49
N VAL A 162 28.28 23.79 -2.91
CA VAL A 162 29.41 23.91 -1.97
C VAL A 162 30.69 24.17 -2.79
N ALA A 163 30.87 25.41 -3.23
CA ALA A 163 32.17 25.89 -3.70
C ALA A 163 32.31 27.41 -3.51
N ALA A 164 33.16 27.75 -2.54
CA ALA A 164 33.98 28.97 -2.43
C ALA A 164 33.31 30.32 -2.09
N ALA A 165 33.42 30.69 -0.80
CA ALA A 165 33.88 32.02 -0.39
C ALA A 165 34.65 31.90 0.94
N GLY A 166 35.97 31.75 0.87
CA GLY A 166 36.85 32.06 1.99
C GLY A 166 37.26 33.53 1.94
N LEU A 167 37.47 34.15 3.12
CA LEU A 167 38.71 34.89 3.46
C LEU A 167 38.60 35.60 4.83
N ALA A 168 39.55 35.23 5.70
CA ALA A 168 40.27 36.02 6.70
C ALA A 168 39.56 36.62 7.95
N SER A 169 39.94 36.12 9.13
CA SER A 169 40.71 36.92 10.10
C SER A 169 41.52 36.02 11.04
N THR A 170 42.78 36.39 11.22
CA THR A 170 43.83 35.73 12.00
C THR A 170 43.78 36.09 13.49
N ALA A 171 44.34 35.16 14.29
CA ALA A 171 45.08 35.37 15.55
C ALA A 171 44.34 35.88 16.81
N GLY A 172 44.50 35.13 17.90
CA GLY A 172 44.11 35.55 19.26
C GLY A 172 44.13 34.43 20.29
N ASP A 173 45.33 34.16 20.83
CA ASP A 173 45.73 33.51 22.08
C ASP A 173 44.70 33.09 23.16
N MET A 174 45.09 32.01 23.87
CA MET A 174 44.77 31.65 25.28
C MET A 174 43.30 31.32 25.61
N GLN A 175 42.94 30.31 26.41
CA GLN A 175 43.54 29.86 27.66
C GLN A 175 42.92 28.51 28.08
N GLN A 176 43.73 27.59 28.63
CA GLN A 176 43.26 26.49 29.46
C GLN A 176 42.57 27.04 30.71
N VAL A 177 41.43 26.48 31.13
CA VAL A 177 41.08 26.36 32.56
C VAL A 177 40.31 25.06 32.80
N GLU A 178 41.01 24.16 33.46
CA GLU A 178 40.52 23.03 34.24
C GLU A 178 39.81 23.56 35.50
N THR A 179 38.63 23.06 35.83
CA THR A 179 38.10 23.20 37.20
C THR A 179 37.22 22.03 37.60
N LYS A 180 37.88 21.14 38.36
CA LYS A 180 37.45 20.48 39.60
C LYS A 180 36.46 19.31 39.57
#